data_AF-A0A914SUV1-F1
#
_entry.id   AF-A0A914SUV1-F1
#
_cell.length_a   1.000
_cell.length_b   1.000
_cell.length_c   1.000
_cell.angle_alpha   90.00
_cell.angle_beta   90.00
_cell.angle_gamma   90.00
#
_symmetry.space_group_name_H-M   'P 1'
#
loop_
_entity.id
_entity.type
_entity.pdbx_description
1 polymer ?
#
loop_
_entity_poly.entity_id
_entity_poly.type
_entity_poly.pdbx_seq_one_letter_code
_entity_poly.pdbx_strand_id
1 'polypeptide(L)'
;MNTDYLKTIHGMISILQIILGFVALCVGVVLWHGGNVFILIFPWHFPGLIFVFPVILVTWAIALGVTAMQVMDRAILENMGKIKMMMYHGILLVLLVIAAGVETYYVTHYVIWDFFDYEARLTIDTVLLWILVISHIGQLIFVGMQK
;
A
#
# COMPACT_ATOMS: atom_id res chain seq x y z
N MET A 1 -11.51 8.77 22.87
CA MET A 1 -10.58 8.41 21.77
C MET A 1 -9.27 8.04 22.40
N ASN A 2 -8.77 6.85 22.13
CA ASN A 2 -7.51 6.36 22.66
C ASN A 2 -6.38 6.83 21.75
N THR A 3 -5.94 8.08 21.94
CA THR A 3 -4.84 8.67 21.16
C THR A 3 -3.48 8.05 21.51
N ASP A 4 -3.39 7.28 22.59
CA ASP A 4 -2.14 6.65 23.00
C ASP A 4 -1.74 5.52 22.05
N TYR A 5 -2.71 4.89 21.38
CA TYR A 5 -2.43 3.97 20.27
C TYR A 5 -1.57 4.62 19.17
N LEU A 6 -1.85 5.87 18.79
CA LEU A 6 -1.12 6.58 17.73
C LEU A 6 0.34 6.85 18.11
N LYS A 7 0.67 6.85 19.41
CA LYS A 7 2.02 7.02 19.93
C LYS A 7 2.79 5.68 19.99
N THR A 8 2.12 4.55 19.78
CA THR A 8 2.78 3.23 19.75
C THR A 8 3.53 3.03 18.44
N ILE A 9 4.56 2.17 18.44
CA ILE A 9 5.29 1.78 17.22
C ILE A 9 4.33 1.22 16.16
N HIS A 10 3.37 0.40 16.59
CA HIS A 10 2.37 -0.18 15.70
C HIS A 10 1.47 0.90 15.08
N GLY A 11 0.98 1.84 15.89
CA GLY A 11 0.17 2.97 15.42
C GLY A 11 0.93 3.89 14.46
N MET A 12 2.20 4.19 14.76
CA MET A 12 3.05 5.00 13.87
C MET A 12 3.27 4.34 12.51
N ILE A 13 3.54 3.02 12.47
CA ILE A 13 3.68 2.27 11.22
C ILE A 13 2.36 2.28 10.43
N SER A 14 1.22 2.10 11.10
CA SER A 14 -0.08 2.14 10.43
C SER A 14 -0.44 3.52 9.89
N ILE A 15 -0.11 4.61 10.60
CA ILE A 15 -0.26 5.98 10.07
C ILE A 15 0.61 6.17 8.83
N LEU A 16 1.87 5.72 8.87
CA LEU A 16 2.78 5.78 7.73
C LEU A 16 2.21 5.03 6.53
N GLN A 17 1.67 3.82 6.74
CA GLN A 17 1.01 3.04 5.68
C GLN A 17 -0.21 3.74 5.11
N ILE A 18 -1.03 4.39 5.93
CA ILE A 18 -2.20 5.15 5.47
C ILE A 18 -1.75 6.32 4.59
N ILE A 19 -0.72 7.06 5.00
CA ILE A 19 -0.19 8.20 4.24
C ILE A 19 0.40 7.71 2.91
N LEU A 20 1.30 6.72 2.95
CA LEU A 20 1.94 6.17 1.76
C LEU A 20 0.92 5.53 0.82
N GLY A 21 -0.04 4.77 1.35
CA GLY A 21 -1.11 4.16 0.56
C GLY A 21 -2.01 5.21 -0.10
N PHE A 22 -2.32 6.30 0.61
CA PHE A 22 -3.09 7.39 0.02
C PHE A 22 -2.31 8.09 -1.11
N VAL A 23 -1.03 8.38 -0.91
CA VAL A 23 -0.18 8.97 -1.95
C VAL A 23 -0.08 8.04 -3.16
N ALA A 24 0.10 6.72 -2.94
CA ALA A 24 0.13 5.72 -4.01
C ALA A 24 -1.22 5.61 -4.75
N LEU A 25 -2.37 5.78 -4.07
CA LEU A 25 -3.67 5.85 -4.73
C LEU A 25 -3.80 7.10 -5.60
N CYS A 26 -3.32 8.25 -5.13
CA CYS A 26 -3.35 9.48 -5.90
C CYS A 26 -2.44 9.40 -7.13
N VAL A 27 -1.19 8.96 -6.96
CA VAL A 27 -0.23 8.82 -8.06
C VAL A 27 -0.72 7.74 -9.04
N GLY A 28 -1.19 6.60 -8.55
CA GLY A 28 -1.67 5.50 -9.38
C GLY A 28 -2.86 5.84 -10.27
N VAL A 29 -3.62 6.89 -9.97
CA VAL A 29 -4.72 7.36 -10.82
C VAL A 29 -4.30 8.50 -11.75
N VAL A 30 -3.19 9.18 -11.47
CA VAL A 30 -2.72 10.34 -12.20
C VAL A 30 -1.74 9.94 -13.30
N LEU A 31 -1.98 10.44 -14.52
CA LEU A 31 -1.12 10.27 -15.67
C LEU A 31 -0.60 11.62 -16.14
N TRP A 32 0.70 11.73 -16.38
CA TRP A 32 1.31 12.94 -16.93
C TRP A 32 1.61 12.74 -18.41
N HIS A 33 0.84 13.36 -19.29
CA HIS A 33 1.09 13.33 -20.73
C HIS A 33 1.28 14.73 -21.29
N GLY A 34 2.49 15.03 -21.78
CA GLY A 34 2.82 16.32 -22.40
C GLY A 34 2.53 17.54 -21.52
N GLY A 35 2.73 17.44 -20.19
CA GLY A 35 2.46 18.51 -19.22
C GLY A 35 1.00 18.59 -18.74
N ASN A 36 0.11 17.75 -19.25
CA ASN A 36 -1.28 17.64 -18.80
C ASN A 36 -1.47 16.44 -17.86
N VAL A 37 -2.37 16.59 -16.89
CA VAL A 37 -2.72 15.55 -15.92
C VAL A 37 -4.04 14.89 -16.34
N PHE A 38 -4.02 13.58 -16.55
CA PHE A 38 -5.20 12.76 -16.85
C PHE A 38 -5.49 11.80 -15.69
N ILE A 39 -6.76 11.45 -15.51
CA ILE A 39 -7.22 10.46 -14.52
C ILE A 39 -7.40 9.13 -15.26
N LEU A 40 -6.56 8.14 -14.96
CA LEU A 40 -6.61 6.81 -15.56
C LEU A 40 -6.74 5.74 -14.47
N ILE A 41 -7.97 5.27 -14.27
CA ILE A 41 -8.28 4.22 -13.29
C ILE A 41 -8.07 2.82 -13.89
N PHE A 42 -8.16 2.70 -15.23
CA PHE A 42 -8.09 1.43 -15.95
C PHE A 42 -7.24 1.56 -17.23
N PRO A 43 -5.92 1.32 -17.16
CA PRO A 43 -5.07 1.31 -18.34
C PRO A 43 -5.37 0.09 -19.23
N TRP A 44 -6.10 0.31 -20.32
CA TRP A 44 -6.45 -0.75 -21.30
C TRP A 44 -5.22 -1.43 -21.92
N HIS A 45 -4.10 -0.72 -21.99
CA HIS A 45 -2.84 -1.18 -22.57
C HIS A 45 -1.95 -1.96 -21.59
N PHE A 46 -2.29 -1.95 -20.28
CA PHE A 46 -1.46 -2.56 -19.23
C PHE A 46 -2.33 -3.44 -18.31
N PRO A 47 -2.70 -4.65 -18.76
CA PRO A 47 -3.67 -5.49 -18.06
C PRO A 47 -3.21 -5.96 -16.68
N GLY A 48 -1.91 -5.94 -16.36
CA GLY A 48 -1.44 -6.24 -15.00
C GLY A 48 -1.66 -5.07 -14.02
N LEU A 49 -1.61 -3.82 -14.51
CA LEU A 49 -1.81 -2.63 -13.66
C LEU A 49 -3.25 -2.51 -13.13
N ILE A 50 -4.22 -3.18 -13.79
CA ILE A 50 -5.60 -3.24 -13.32
C ILE A 50 -5.72 -3.86 -11.92
N PHE A 51 -4.77 -4.72 -11.54
CA PHE A 51 -4.77 -5.40 -10.24
C PHE A 51 -4.04 -4.59 -9.16
N VAL A 52 -3.12 -3.70 -9.56
CA VAL A 52 -2.31 -2.91 -8.63
C VAL A 52 -3.18 -1.92 -7.86
N PHE A 53 -4.02 -1.16 -8.57
CA PHE A 53 -4.87 -0.15 -7.93
C PHE A 53 -5.85 -0.74 -6.89
N PRO A 54 -6.62 -1.80 -7.19
CA PRO A 54 -7.46 -2.47 -6.20
C PRO A 54 -6.69 -2.99 -4.98
N VAL A 55 -5.46 -3.52 -5.17
CA VAL A 55 -4.63 -3.99 -4.05
C VAL A 55 -4.25 -2.84 -3.13
N ILE A 56 -3.78 -1.71 -3.68
CA ILE A 56 -3.46 -0.51 -2.89
C ILE A 56 -4.73 -0.01 -2.18
N LEU A 57 -5.86 0.03 -2.88
CA LEU A 57 -7.12 0.53 -2.32
C LEU A 57 -7.60 -0.33 -1.15
N VAL A 58 -7.60 -1.65 -1.32
CA VAL A 58 -8.02 -2.59 -0.28
C VAL A 58 -7.07 -2.52 0.92
N THR A 59 -5.75 -2.56 0.69
CA THR A 59 -4.76 -2.50 1.78
C THR A 59 -4.84 -1.17 2.55
N TRP A 60 -5.01 -0.05 1.84
CA TRP A 60 -5.20 1.27 2.44
C TRP A 60 -6.51 1.37 3.25
N ALA A 61 -7.64 0.94 2.68
CA ALA A 61 -8.93 0.99 3.35
C ALA A 61 -8.94 0.13 4.62
N ILE A 62 -8.29 -1.03 4.55
CA ILE A 62 -8.10 -1.92 5.67
C ILE A 62 -7.22 -1.27 6.76
N ALA A 63 -6.08 -0.67 6.40
CA ALA A 63 -5.20 0.02 7.35
C ALA A 63 -5.91 1.20 8.04
N LEU A 64 -6.69 1.97 7.27
CA LEU A 64 -7.52 3.06 7.78
C LEU A 64 -8.58 2.55 8.76
N GLY A 65 -9.32 1.51 8.38
CA GLY A 65 -10.36 0.91 9.21
C GLY A 65 -9.81 0.37 10.53
N VAL A 66 -8.70 -0.38 10.48
CA VAL A 66 -8.04 -0.89 11.69
C VAL A 66 -7.57 0.24 12.60
N THR A 67 -6.90 1.25 12.04
CA THR A 67 -6.43 2.42 12.82
C THR A 67 -7.59 3.17 13.45
N ALA A 68 -8.67 3.41 12.70
CA ALA A 68 -9.87 4.08 13.21
C ALA A 68 -10.51 3.29 14.36
N MET A 69 -10.65 1.97 14.21
CA MET A 69 -11.22 1.12 15.26
C MET A 69 -10.36 1.12 16.53
N GLN A 70 -9.03 1.09 16.40
CA GLN A 70 -8.12 1.18 17.54
C GLN A 70 -8.22 2.54 18.26
N VAL A 71 -8.30 3.64 17.52
CA VAL A 71 -8.51 4.99 18.10
C VAL A 71 -9.87 5.11 18.80
N MET A 72 -10.87 4.37 18.34
CA MET A 72 -12.19 4.26 18.99
C MET A 72 -12.22 3.30 20.18
N ASP A 73 -11.05 2.83 20.65
CA ASP A 73 -10.91 1.89 21.77
C ASP A 73 -11.60 0.54 21.53
N ARG A 74 -11.83 0.21 20.25
CA ARG A 74 -12.27 -1.12 19.84
C ARG A 74 -11.02 -1.97 19.64
N ALA A 75 -10.71 -2.77 20.65
CA ALA A 75 -9.57 -3.68 20.72
C ALA A 75 -9.67 -4.87 19.74
N ILE A 76 -9.92 -4.62 18.45
CA ILE A 76 -10.16 -5.66 17.45
C ILE A 76 -8.90 -6.48 17.20
N LEU A 77 -7.73 -5.82 17.17
CA LEU A 77 -6.47 -6.53 17.01
C LEU A 77 -6.07 -7.27 18.29
N GLU A 78 -6.36 -6.73 19.48
CA GLU A 78 -6.03 -7.42 20.75
C GLU A 78 -6.91 -8.65 20.97
N ASN A 79 -8.17 -8.58 20.54
CA ASN A 79 -9.09 -9.72 20.54
C ASN A 79 -8.76 -10.73 19.41
N MET A 80 -8.04 -10.31 18.38
CA MET A 80 -7.50 -11.18 17.34
C MET A 80 -6.22 -11.85 17.86
N GLY A 81 -6.34 -13.07 18.38
CA GLY A 81 -5.17 -13.84 18.84
C GLY A 81 -4.01 -13.82 17.85
N LYS A 82 -2.77 -13.78 18.37
CA LYS A 82 -1.51 -13.52 17.64
C LYS A 82 -1.39 -14.17 16.26
N ILE A 83 -1.72 -15.47 16.14
CA ILE A 83 -1.64 -16.20 14.87
C ILE A 83 -2.54 -15.58 13.80
N LYS A 84 -3.77 -15.19 14.15
CA LYS A 84 -4.71 -14.57 13.21
C LYS A 84 -4.21 -13.19 12.76
N MET A 85 -3.63 -12.43 13.68
CA MET A 85 -3.02 -11.12 13.38
C MET A 85 -1.83 -11.26 12.43
N MET A 86 -0.96 -12.26 12.66
CA MET A 86 0.15 -12.56 11.76
C MET A 86 -0.32 -13.01 10.37
N MET A 87 -1.33 -13.88 10.29
CA MET A 87 -1.90 -14.30 9.01
C MET A 87 -2.48 -13.11 8.23
N TYR A 88 -3.20 -12.23 8.92
CA TYR A 88 -3.78 -11.02 8.33
C TYR A 88 -2.71 -10.10 7.73
N HIS A 89 -1.67 -9.76 8.51
CA HIS A 89 -0.56 -8.94 8.00
C HIS A 89 0.23 -9.65 6.91
N GLY A 90 0.37 -10.98 6.99
CA GLY A 90 1.04 -11.80 5.98
C GLY A 90 0.31 -11.79 4.63
N ILE A 91 -1.02 -11.90 4.63
CA ILE A 91 -1.82 -11.83 3.39
C ILE A 91 -1.68 -10.46 2.73
N LEU A 92 -1.80 -9.38 3.50
CA LEU A 92 -1.62 -8.02 2.97
C LEU A 92 -0.21 -7.82 2.39
N LEU A 93 0.81 -8.34 3.07
CA LEU A 93 2.18 -8.30 2.59
C LEU A 93 2.34 -9.03 1.25
N VAL A 94 1.78 -10.24 1.11
CA VAL A 94 1.85 -11.01 -0.15
C VAL A 94 1.17 -10.25 -1.29
N LEU A 95 -0.01 -9.68 -1.04
CA LEU A 95 -0.71 -8.87 -2.04
C LEU A 95 0.13 -7.67 -2.49
N LEU A 96 0.73 -6.94 -1.54
CA LEU A 96 1.60 -5.80 -1.84
C LEU A 96 2.87 -6.21 -2.59
N VAL A 97 3.47 -7.35 -2.28
CA VAL A 97 4.64 -7.87 -3.02
C VAL A 97 4.26 -8.20 -4.46
N ILE A 98 3.10 -8.81 -4.69
CA ILE A 98 2.61 -9.08 -6.05
C ILE A 98 2.38 -7.76 -6.80
N ALA A 99 1.72 -6.79 -6.17
CA ALA A 99 1.47 -5.47 -6.78
C ALA A 99 2.78 -4.73 -7.11
N ALA A 100 3.73 -4.71 -6.17
CA ALA A 100 5.06 -4.11 -6.36
C ALA A 100 5.85 -4.81 -7.48
N GLY A 101 5.75 -6.14 -7.57
CA GLY A 101 6.38 -6.93 -8.63
C GLY A 101 5.80 -6.63 -10.01
N VAL A 102 4.49 -6.47 -10.11
CA VAL A 102 3.81 -6.09 -11.36
C VAL A 102 4.25 -4.69 -11.81
N GLU A 103 4.22 -3.70 -10.92
CA GLU A 103 4.70 -2.34 -11.23
C GLU A 103 6.19 -2.33 -11.62
N THR A 104 7.03 -3.06 -10.89
CA THR A 104 8.47 -3.22 -11.21
C THR A 104 8.68 -3.82 -12.61
N TYR A 105 7.87 -4.82 -12.99
CA TYR A 105 7.92 -5.42 -14.33
C TYR A 105 7.59 -4.37 -15.41
N TYR A 106 6.54 -3.58 -15.21
CA TYR A 106 6.14 -2.53 -16.15
C TYR A 106 7.17 -1.41 -16.26
N VAL A 107 7.73 -0.94 -15.15
CA VAL A 107 8.85 0.01 -15.15
C VAL A 107 10.04 -0.55 -15.92
N THR A 108 10.39 -1.83 -15.75
CA THR A 108 11.58 -2.39 -16.40
C THR A 108 11.38 -2.63 -17.91
N HIS A 109 10.18 -3.02 -18.33
CA HIS A 109 9.94 -3.46 -19.71
C HIS A 109 9.34 -2.38 -20.62
N TYR A 110 8.65 -1.38 -20.08
CA TYR A 110 7.93 -0.38 -20.89
C TYR A 110 8.55 1.03 -20.87
N VAL A 111 9.49 1.30 -19.95
CA VAL A 111 10.38 2.49 -20.01
C VAL A 111 11.32 2.44 -21.23
N ILE A 112 11.49 1.26 -21.84
CA ILE A 112 12.38 1.08 -23.00
C ILE A 112 11.67 1.44 -24.32
N TRP A 113 10.34 1.58 -24.33
CA TRP A 113 9.54 1.76 -25.56
C TRP A 113 8.79 3.10 -25.56
N ASP A 114 9.47 4.24 -25.76
CA ASP A 114 8.93 5.58 -26.16
C ASP A 114 7.62 6.11 -25.50
N PHE A 115 7.08 5.47 -24.46
CA PHE A 115 5.91 5.87 -23.68
C PHE A 115 6.35 6.70 -22.47
N PHE A 116 7.18 7.72 -22.72
CA PHE A 116 7.79 8.61 -21.73
C PHE A 116 6.78 9.17 -20.70
N ASP A 117 5.52 9.32 -21.09
CA ASP A 117 4.45 9.87 -20.26
C ASP A 117 3.99 8.96 -19.10
N TYR A 118 4.25 7.65 -19.17
CA TYR A 118 3.86 6.70 -18.13
C TYR A 118 4.98 6.47 -17.09
N GLU A 119 6.22 6.81 -17.43
CA GLU A 119 7.41 6.43 -16.66
C GLU A 119 7.45 7.03 -15.26
N ALA A 120 7.10 8.32 -15.14
CA ALA A 120 7.13 9.02 -13.86
C ALA A 120 6.12 8.43 -12.88
N ARG A 121 4.87 8.18 -13.33
CA ARG A 121 3.82 7.55 -12.52
C ARG A 121 4.28 6.17 -12.05
N LEU A 122 4.65 5.30 -12.99
CA LEU A 122 5.01 3.90 -12.69
C LEU A 122 6.21 3.83 -11.73
N THR A 123 7.20 4.70 -11.92
CA THR A 123 8.39 4.75 -11.05
C THR A 123 8.03 5.19 -9.64
N ILE A 124 7.23 6.26 -9.50
CA ILE A 124 6.82 6.75 -8.17
C ILE A 124 5.96 5.69 -7.46
N ASP A 125 4.97 5.11 -8.13
CA ASP A 125 4.12 4.05 -7.56
C ASP A 125 4.94 2.81 -7.18
N THR A 126 5.90 2.40 -8.01
CA THR A 126 6.81 1.29 -7.70
C THR A 126 7.59 1.55 -6.41
N VAL A 127 8.18 2.74 -6.26
CA VAL A 127 8.93 3.11 -5.06
C VAL A 127 7.99 3.12 -3.83
N LEU A 128 6.82 3.73 -3.94
CA LEU A 128 5.84 3.79 -2.85
C LEU A 128 5.37 2.39 -2.43
N LEU A 129 5.11 1.50 -3.40
CA LEU A 129 4.73 0.11 -3.14
C LEU A 129 5.84 -0.66 -2.40
N TRP A 130 7.10 -0.51 -2.79
CA TRP A 130 8.21 -1.16 -2.08
C TRP A 130 8.39 -0.61 -0.65
N ILE A 131 8.19 0.70 -0.44
CA ILE A 131 8.19 1.27 0.92
C ILE A 131 7.00 0.72 1.74
N LEU A 132 5.82 0.57 1.12
CA LEU A 132 4.65 -0.07 1.75
C LEU A 132 4.94 -1.53 2.11
N VAL A 133 5.60 -2.30 1.24
CA VAL A 133 6.05 -3.67 1.53
C VAL A 133 6.97 -3.68 2.75
N ILE A 134 7.99 -2.82 2.78
CA ILE A 134 8.94 -2.74 3.91
C ILE A 134 8.21 -2.40 5.22
N SER A 135 7.27 -1.44 5.19
CA SER A 135 6.49 -1.09 6.38
C SER A 135 5.64 -2.27 6.88
N HIS A 136 5.05 -3.07 5.98
CA HIS A 136 4.29 -4.27 6.35
C HIS A 136 5.18 -5.39 6.91
N ILE A 137 6.41 -5.54 6.39
CA ILE A 137 7.43 -6.44 6.97
C ILE A 137 7.74 -5.99 8.40
N GLY A 138 7.99 -4.69 8.61
CA GLY A 138 8.24 -4.14 9.95
C GLY A 138 7.10 -4.42 10.93
N GLN A 139 5.85 -4.28 10.49
CA GLN A 139 4.68 -4.56 11.31
C GLN A 139 4.52 -6.06 11.62
N LEU A 140 4.79 -6.94 10.64
CA LEU A 140 4.76 -8.38 10.84
C LEU A 140 5.81 -8.83 11.87
N ILE A 141 7.04 -8.30 11.77
CA ILE A 141 8.13 -8.58 12.72
C ILE A 141 7.74 -8.10 14.12
N PHE A 142 7.20 -6.88 14.24
CA PHE A 142 6.78 -6.32 15.52
C PHE A 142 5.72 -7.21 16.20
N VAL A 143 4.69 -7.63 15.46
CA VAL A 143 3.65 -8.55 15.97
C VAL A 143 4.26 -9.90 16.36
N GLY A 144 5.24 -10.40 15.60
CA GLY A 144 5.96 -11.62 15.92
C GLY A 144 6.74 -11.55 17.25
N MET A 145 7.30 -10.38 17.57
CA MET A 145 8.12 -10.14 18.77
C MET A 145 7.31 -9.91 20.05
N GLN A 146 6.03 -9.55 19.96
CA GLN A 146 5.18 -9.41 21.14
C GLN A 146 4.98 -10.78 21.81
N LYS A 147 5.31 -10.88 23.10
CA LYS A 147 5.20 -12.12 23.89
C LYS A 147 3.77 -12.40 24.29
#